data_AF-A0A2V8CY34-F1
#
_entry.id   AF-A0A2V8CY34-F1
#
_cell.length_a   1.000
_cell.length_b   1.000
_cell.length_c   1.000
_cell.angle_alpha   90.00
_cell.angle_beta   90.00
_cell.angle_gamma   90.00
#
_symmetry.space_group_name_H-M   'P 1'
#
loop_
_entity.id
_entity.type
_entity.pdbx_description
1 polymer ?
#
loop_
_entity_poly.entity_id
_entity_poly.type
_entity_poly.pdbx_seq_one_letter_code
_entity_poly.pdbx_strand_id
1 'polypeptide(L)'
;MPLMHRVFSLWRNLVHRDRIDRDLDEEVRATFALVVDEKIAAGMQPDDARRVVTLEMGRVEVVKEQVRDIRAGAFADTVLKDLRYGARLLQRNPVFAVTATLSLAIGIAANTTIFTIANALLFRAPAGVSQPDRLVDISRAEEGKAFPYNFTTSYPYVASDEPEARRRWNGRSAEAGRVD
;
A
#
# COMPACT_ATOMS: atom_id res chain seq x y z
N MET A 1 8.24 -4.60 7.23
CA MET A 1 7.27 -3.83 6.43
C MET A 1 5.85 -4.00 7.04
N PRO A 2 5.39 -3.13 7.96
CA PRO A 2 4.18 -3.37 8.77
C PRO A 2 2.88 -2.78 8.18
N LEU A 3 2.84 -2.51 6.87
CA LEU A 3 1.67 -1.90 6.21
C LEU A 3 0.55 -2.91 5.91
N MET A 4 0.88 -4.18 5.65
CA MET A 4 -0.11 -5.21 5.31
C MET A 4 -1.05 -5.56 6.48
N HIS A 5 -0.59 -5.49 7.73
CA HIS A 5 -1.45 -5.75 8.89
C HIS A 5 -2.49 -4.65 9.14
N ARG A 6 -2.23 -3.41 8.72
CA ARG A 6 -3.20 -2.30 8.89
C ARG A 6 -4.37 -2.44 7.93
N VAL A 7 -4.09 -2.77 6.67
CA VAL A 7 -5.13 -3.02 5.66
C VAL A 7 -6.02 -4.19 6.07
N PHE A 8 -5.41 -5.27 6.58
CA PHE A 8 -6.17 -6.42 7.08
C PHE A 8 -6.96 -6.09 8.35
N SER A 9 -6.44 -5.22 9.22
CA SER A 9 -7.17 -4.78 10.43
C SER A 9 -8.36 -3.87 10.11
N LEU A 10 -8.29 -3.05 9.06
CA LEU A 10 -9.40 -2.22 8.60
C LEU A 10 -10.50 -3.08 7.98
N TRP A 11 -10.11 -4.12 7.23
CA TRP A 11 -11.05 -5.12 6.72
C TRP A 11 -11.70 -5.92 7.85
N ARG A 12 -10.94 -6.24 8.91
CA ARG A 12 -11.45 -6.89 10.13
C ARG A 12 -12.37 -5.98 10.95
N ASN A 13 -12.18 -4.66 10.92
CA ASN A 13 -12.98 -3.69 11.66
C ASN A 13 -14.31 -3.34 10.95
N LEU A 14 -14.35 -3.50 9.62
CA LEU A 14 -15.58 -3.38 8.82
C LEU A 14 -16.54 -4.57 9.02
N VAL A 15 -16.02 -5.73 9.44
CA VAL A 15 -16.82 -6.88 9.89
C VAL A 15 -17.05 -6.70 11.39
N HIS A 16 -18.13 -6.01 11.75
CA HIS A 16 -18.48 -5.57 13.12
C HIS A 16 -18.71 -6.72 14.13
N ARG A 17 -17.68 -7.54 14.38
CA ARG A 17 -17.66 -8.68 15.30
C ARG A 17 -17.65 -8.22 16.75
N ASP A 18 -16.83 -7.21 17.05
CA ASP A 18 -16.54 -6.79 18.44
C ASP A 18 -17.70 -6.06 19.12
N ARG A 19 -18.64 -5.50 18.34
CA ARG A 19 -19.85 -4.87 18.92
C ARG A 19 -20.87 -5.93 19.31
N ILE A 20 -21.06 -6.91 18.44
CA ILE A 20 -22.09 -7.92 18.61
C ILE A 20 -21.65 -9.01 19.62
N ASP A 21 -20.36 -9.33 19.65
CA ASP A 21 -19.81 -10.21 20.70
C ASP A 21 -19.97 -9.59 22.10
N ARG A 22 -19.88 -8.25 22.21
CA ARG A 22 -20.14 -7.54 23.46
C ARG A 22 -21.63 -7.52 23.81
N ASP A 23 -22.50 -7.23 22.85
CA ASP A 23 -23.95 -7.25 23.07
C ASP A 23 -24.42 -8.66 23.49
N LEU A 24 -23.86 -9.72 22.89
CA LEU A 24 -24.15 -11.11 23.26
C LEU A 24 -23.61 -11.48 24.64
N ASP A 25 -22.42 -11.00 25.01
CA ASP A 25 -21.85 -11.22 26.34
C ASP A 25 -22.68 -10.51 27.43
N GLU A 26 -23.17 -9.32 27.14
CA GLU A 26 -24.09 -8.56 28.00
C GLU A 26 -25.43 -9.29 28.15
N GLU A 27 -26.03 -9.76 27.07
CA GLU A 27 -27.32 -10.47 27.08
C GLU A 27 -27.25 -11.80 27.83
N VAL A 28 -26.18 -12.58 27.61
CA VAL A 28 -25.97 -13.84 28.34
C VAL A 28 -25.76 -13.58 29.83
N ARG A 29 -25.00 -12.55 30.19
CA ARG A 29 -24.80 -12.16 31.61
C ARG A 29 -26.10 -11.68 32.25
N ALA A 30 -26.90 -10.91 31.53
CA ALA A 30 -28.19 -10.42 32.01
C ALA A 30 -29.18 -11.57 32.24
N THR A 31 -29.21 -12.54 31.32
CA THR A 31 -30.06 -13.73 31.44
C THR A 31 -29.61 -14.60 32.61
N PHE A 32 -28.29 -14.79 32.79
CA PHE A 32 -27.76 -15.51 33.95
C PHE A 32 -28.19 -14.88 35.27
N ALA A 33 -28.08 -13.55 35.39
CA ALA A 33 -28.50 -12.82 36.60
C ALA A 33 -30.00 -12.99 36.87
N LEU A 34 -30.85 -12.86 35.83
CA LEU A 34 -32.29 -13.04 35.95
C LEU A 34 -32.68 -14.42 36.49
N VAL A 35 -32.07 -15.49 35.94
CA VAL A 35 -32.39 -16.86 36.36
C VAL A 35 -31.88 -17.14 37.78
N VAL A 36 -30.74 -16.57 38.19
CA VAL A 36 -30.26 -16.66 39.57
C VAL A 36 -31.22 -15.98 40.54
N ASP A 37 -31.66 -14.75 40.23
CA ASP A 37 -32.59 -14.00 41.07
C ASP A 37 -33.94 -14.71 41.19
N GLU A 38 -34.43 -15.33 40.12
CA GLU A 38 -35.65 -16.14 40.13
C GLU A 38 -35.52 -17.37 41.05
N LYS A 39 -34.38 -18.07 41.02
CA LYS A 39 -34.13 -19.23 41.91
C LYS A 39 -33.99 -18.81 43.37
N ILE A 40 -33.41 -17.63 43.63
CA ILE A 40 -33.36 -17.05 44.98
C ILE A 40 -34.78 -16.68 45.45
N ALA A 41 -35.58 -16.06 44.59
CA ALA A 41 -36.97 -15.74 44.89
C ALA A 41 -37.85 -16.98 45.14
N ALA A 42 -37.52 -18.11 44.51
CA ALA A 42 -38.11 -19.42 44.77
C ALA A 42 -37.63 -20.08 46.07
N GLY A 43 -36.77 -19.41 46.86
CA GLY A 43 -36.33 -19.84 48.19
C GLY A 43 -34.97 -20.55 48.23
N MET A 44 -34.21 -20.54 47.14
CA MET A 44 -32.88 -21.16 47.09
C MET A 44 -31.82 -20.24 47.71
N GLN A 45 -30.85 -20.83 48.42
CA GLN A 45 -29.73 -20.08 48.99
C GLN A 45 -28.85 -19.51 47.84
N PRO A 46 -28.35 -18.26 47.93
CA PRO A 46 -27.67 -17.57 46.82
C PRO A 46 -26.49 -18.32 46.17
N ASP A 47 -25.71 -19.04 46.98
CA ASP A 47 -24.55 -19.81 46.52
C ASP A 47 -24.97 -21.08 45.77
N ASP A 48 -26.05 -21.72 46.23
CA ASP A 48 -26.65 -22.88 45.57
C ASP A 48 -27.38 -22.50 44.28
N ALA A 49 -28.09 -21.36 44.26
CA ALA A 49 -28.76 -20.83 43.08
C ALA A 49 -27.77 -20.59 41.92
N ARG A 50 -26.64 -19.93 42.21
CA ARG A 50 -25.59 -19.71 41.22
C ARG A 50 -24.99 -21.00 40.69
N ARG A 51 -24.78 -21.98 41.58
CA ARG A 51 -24.20 -23.28 41.20
C ARG A 51 -25.15 -24.08 40.32
N VAL A 52 -26.44 -24.11 40.65
CA VAL A 52 -27.48 -24.80 39.87
C VAL A 52 -27.64 -24.15 38.49
N VAL A 53 -27.74 -22.83 38.40
CA VAL A 53 -27.87 -22.12 37.11
C VAL A 53 -26.64 -22.31 36.23
N THR A 54 -25.44 -22.35 36.81
CA THR A 54 -24.20 -22.66 36.08
C THR A 54 -24.20 -24.07 35.49
N LEU A 55 -24.81 -25.04 36.20
CA LEU A 55 -24.96 -26.41 35.72
C LEU A 55 -26.09 -26.54 34.68
N GLU A 56 -27.20 -25.82 34.86
CA GLU A 56 -28.38 -25.83 33.98
C GLU A 56 -28.14 -25.12 32.64
N MET A 57 -27.50 -23.94 32.64
CA MET A 57 -27.20 -23.21 31.40
C MET A 57 -26.15 -23.92 30.52
N GLY A 58 -25.42 -24.89 31.09
CA GLY A 58 -24.27 -25.48 30.43
C GLY A 58 -23.16 -24.44 30.20
N ARG A 59 -21.99 -24.88 29.73
CA ARG A 59 -20.84 -24.00 29.50
C ARG A 59 -21.23 -22.92 28.48
N VAL A 60 -21.51 -21.71 28.97
CA VAL A 60 -21.82 -20.50 28.19
C VAL A 60 -20.89 -20.33 26.97
N GLU A 61 -19.62 -20.70 27.11
CA GLU A 61 -18.63 -20.75 26.04
C GLU A 61 -19.04 -21.59 24.82
N VAL A 62 -19.71 -22.74 24.99
CA VAL A 62 -20.11 -23.62 23.88
C VAL A 62 -21.25 -23.00 23.05
N VAL A 63 -22.20 -22.35 23.73
CA VAL A 63 -23.30 -21.63 23.06
C VAL A 63 -22.75 -20.43 22.28
N LYS A 64 -21.80 -19.69 22.85
CA LYS A 64 -21.10 -18.60 22.16
C LYS A 64 -20.34 -19.09 20.93
N GLU A 65 -19.65 -20.22 21.03
CA GLU A 65 -18.86 -20.78 19.93
C GLU A 65 -19.75 -21.26 18.76
N GLN A 66 -20.86 -21.93 19.05
CA GLN A 66 -21.81 -22.36 18.03
C GLN A 66 -22.50 -21.19 17.32
N VAL A 67 -22.92 -20.16 18.06
CA VAL A 67 -23.49 -18.93 17.47
C VAL A 67 -22.46 -18.22 16.59
N ARG A 68 -21.19 -18.21 17.02
CA ARG A 68 -20.08 -17.61 16.27
C ARG A 68 -19.80 -18.33 14.95
N ASP A 69 -19.83 -19.66 14.93
CA ASP A 69 -19.57 -20.44 13.71
C ASP A 69 -20.71 -20.35 12.69
N ILE A 70 -21.96 -20.45 13.14
CA ILE A 70 -23.15 -20.27 12.28
C ILE A 70 -23.14 -18.87 11.65
N ARG A 71 -22.77 -17.85 12.45
CA ARG A 71 -22.75 -16.47 12.00
C ARG A 71 -21.59 -16.15 11.05
N ALA A 72 -20.42 -16.75 11.25
CA ALA A 72 -19.30 -16.64 10.32
C ALA A 72 -19.67 -17.21 8.94
N GLY A 73 -20.35 -18.37 8.92
CA GLY A 73 -20.91 -18.95 7.70
C GLY A 73 -21.94 -18.04 7.03
N ALA A 74 -22.90 -17.52 7.81
CA ALA A 74 -23.93 -16.61 7.30
C ALA A 74 -23.36 -15.29 6.74
N PHE A 75 -22.31 -14.73 7.36
CA PHE A 75 -21.63 -13.54 6.85
C PHE A 75 -20.89 -13.83 5.54
N ALA A 76 -20.15 -14.95 5.46
CA ALA A 76 -19.49 -15.36 4.24
C ALA A 76 -20.48 -15.58 3.09
N ASP A 77 -21.61 -16.23 3.36
CA ASP A 77 -22.69 -16.41 2.39
C ASP A 77 -23.31 -15.08 1.94
N THR A 78 -23.47 -14.12 2.85
CA THR A 78 -24.00 -12.79 2.53
C THR A 78 -23.03 -12.03 1.62
N VAL A 79 -21.74 -12.01 1.97
CA VAL A 79 -20.70 -11.38 1.15
C VAL A 79 -20.63 -12.05 -0.23
N LEU A 80 -20.70 -13.37 -0.31
CA LEU A 80 -20.68 -14.09 -1.58
C LEU A 80 -21.90 -13.75 -2.45
N LYS A 81 -23.09 -13.64 -1.85
CA LYS A 81 -24.30 -13.21 -2.54
C LYS A 81 -24.17 -11.79 -3.07
N ASP A 82 -23.67 -10.86 -2.26
CA ASP A 82 -23.48 -9.47 -2.66
C ASP A 82 -22.43 -9.34 -3.78
N LEU A 83 -21.33 -10.07 -3.69
CA LEU A 83 -20.31 -10.12 -4.75
C LEU A 83 -20.88 -10.68 -6.06
N ARG A 84 -21.64 -11.78 -5.99
CA ARG A 84 -22.28 -12.38 -7.17
C ARG A 84 -23.31 -11.43 -7.78
N TYR A 85 -24.06 -10.74 -6.95
CA TYR A 85 -25.02 -9.73 -7.39
C TYR A 85 -24.33 -8.54 -8.05
N GLY A 86 -23.29 -7.98 -7.42
CA GLY A 86 -22.47 -6.91 -7.98
C GLY A 86 -21.81 -7.28 -9.30
N ALA A 87 -21.25 -8.49 -9.41
CA ALA A 87 -20.70 -9.01 -10.65
C ALA A 87 -21.78 -9.12 -11.76
N ARG A 88 -22.98 -9.57 -11.42
CA ARG A 88 -24.11 -9.61 -12.36
C ARG A 88 -24.55 -8.22 -12.81
N LEU A 89 -24.48 -7.23 -11.92
CA LEU A 89 -24.80 -5.83 -12.23
C LEU A 89 -23.76 -5.22 -13.19
N LEU A 90 -22.47 -5.51 -12.97
CA LEU A 90 -21.38 -5.13 -13.88
C LEU A 90 -21.55 -5.74 -15.27
N GLN A 91 -21.93 -7.03 -15.36
CA GLN A 91 -22.22 -7.70 -16.63
C GLN A 91 -23.45 -7.10 -17.35
N ARG A 92 -24.44 -6.61 -16.59
CA ARG A 92 -25.65 -6.00 -17.16
C ARG A 92 -25.41 -4.59 -17.71
N ASN A 93 -24.42 -3.86 -17.19
CA ASN A 93 -24.04 -2.52 -17.63
C ASN A 93 -22.61 -2.49 -18.19
N PRO A 94 -22.39 -3.04 -19.40
CA PRO A 94 -21.04 -3.30 -19.93
C PRO A 94 -20.24 -2.02 -20.18
N VAL A 95 -20.89 -0.90 -20.52
CA VAL A 95 -20.20 0.37 -20.77
C VAL A 95 -19.49 0.86 -19.50
N PHE A 96 -20.18 0.86 -18.36
CA PHE A 96 -19.59 1.24 -17.08
C PHE A 96 -18.47 0.28 -16.67
N ALA A 97 -18.68 -1.02 -16.83
CA ALA A 97 -17.68 -2.02 -16.47
C ALA A 97 -16.39 -1.85 -17.31
N VAL A 98 -16.51 -1.61 -18.61
CA VAL A 98 -15.37 -1.40 -19.51
C VAL A 98 -14.63 -0.12 -19.16
N THR A 99 -15.32 1.01 -18.99
CA THR A 99 -14.67 2.29 -18.67
C THR A 99 -13.99 2.26 -17.31
N ALA A 100 -14.62 1.66 -16.30
CA ALA A 100 -14.02 1.47 -14.99
C ALA A 100 -12.77 0.56 -15.06
N THR A 101 -12.86 -0.55 -15.79
CA THR A 101 -11.74 -1.49 -15.97
C THR A 101 -10.56 -0.85 -16.68
N LEU A 102 -10.80 -0.12 -17.78
CA LEU A 102 -9.75 0.58 -18.52
C LEU A 102 -9.10 1.67 -17.68
N SER A 103 -9.89 2.47 -16.96
CA SER A 103 -9.38 3.52 -16.09
C SER A 103 -8.49 2.93 -14.98
N LEU A 104 -8.93 1.84 -14.35
CA LEU A 104 -8.15 1.15 -13.33
C LEU A 104 -6.87 0.53 -13.92
N ALA A 105 -6.96 -0.11 -15.09
CA ALA A 105 -5.83 -0.71 -15.77
C ALA A 105 -4.76 0.33 -16.11
N ILE A 106 -5.15 1.50 -16.63
CA ILE A 106 -4.24 2.60 -16.95
C ILE A 106 -3.56 3.11 -15.67
N GLY A 107 -4.30 3.35 -14.60
CA GLY A 107 -3.72 3.82 -13.33
C GLY A 107 -2.71 2.83 -12.76
N ILE A 108 -3.02 1.54 -12.77
CA ILE A 108 -2.11 0.48 -12.31
C ILE A 108 -0.88 0.40 -13.21
N ALA A 109 -1.06 0.37 -14.53
CA ALA A 109 0.04 0.23 -15.49
C ALA A 109 0.97 1.45 -15.49
N ALA A 110 0.43 2.66 -15.40
CA ALA A 110 1.21 3.89 -15.33
C ALA A 110 2.09 3.90 -14.07
N ASN A 111 1.49 3.64 -12.90
CA ASN A 111 2.23 3.59 -11.63
C ASN A 111 3.30 2.48 -11.65
N THR A 112 2.94 1.30 -12.16
CA THR A 112 3.87 0.17 -12.29
C THR A 112 5.03 0.51 -13.22
N THR A 113 4.77 1.18 -14.34
CA THR A 113 5.80 1.55 -15.33
C THR A 113 6.77 2.58 -14.77
N ILE A 114 6.25 3.65 -14.16
CA ILE A 114 7.09 4.68 -13.53
C ILE A 114 7.99 4.05 -12.47
N PHE A 115 7.42 3.20 -11.60
CA PHE A 115 8.20 2.51 -10.58
C PHE A 115 9.21 1.53 -11.19
N THR A 116 8.85 0.82 -12.25
CA THR A 116 9.77 -0.11 -12.94
C THR A 116 10.97 0.62 -13.53
N ILE A 117 10.73 1.76 -14.19
CA ILE A 117 11.79 2.61 -14.75
C ILE A 117 12.64 3.19 -13.62
N ALA A 118 12.02 3.77 -12.60
CA ALA A 118 12.74 4.30 -11.44
C ALA A 118 13.57 3.21 -10.76
N ASN A 119 13.04 2.00 -10.60
CA ASN A 119 13.75 0.87 -10.05
C ASN A 119 14.94 0.44 -10.91
N ALA A 120 14.79 0.45 -12.24
CA ALA A 120 15.86 0.12 -13.16
C ALA A 120 16.98 1.17 -13.19
N LEU A 121 16.63 2.46 -13.08
CA LEU A 121 17.58 3.57 -13.23
C LEU A 121 18.20 4.04 -11.90
N LEU A 122 17.44 4.05 -10.82
CA LEU A 122 17.85 4.62 -9.53
C LEU A 122 18.23 3.56 -8.50
N PHE A 123 17.58 2.40 -8.53
CA PHE A 123 17.70 1.40 -7.45
C PHE A 123 18.47 0.14 -7.86
N ARG A 124 18.61 -0.14 -9.16
CA ARG A 124 19.49 -1.20 -9.66
C ARG A 124 20.84 -0.63 -10.07
N ALA A 125 21.90 -1.31 -9.66
CA ALA A 125 23.24 -1.03 -10.17
C ALA A 125 23.24 -1.21 -11.70
N PRO A 126 23.82 -0.28 -12.47
CA PRO A 126 23.87 -0.38 -13.92
C PRO A 126 24.55 -1.68 -14.35
N ALA A 127 23.92 -2.39 -15.29
CA ALA A 127 24.46 -3.64 -15.81
C ALA A 127 25.84 -3.39 -16.45
N GLY A 128 26.85 -4.15 -16.03
CA GLY A 128 28.24 -3.99 -16.49
C GLY A 128 29.15 -3.22 -15.54
N VAL A 129 28.63 -2.66 -14.43
CA VAL A 129 29.47 -2.03 -13.40
C VAL A 129 29.71 -3.00 -12.24
N SER A 130 30.89 -3.59 -12.21
CA SER A 130 31.28 -4.58 -11.19
C SER A 130 31.53 -3.97 -9.80
N GLN A 131 31.78 -2.66 -9.71
CA GLN A 131 32.08 -1.92 -8.47
C GLN A 131 31.36 -0.58 -8.44
N PRO A 132 30.02 -0.56 -8.22
CA PRO A 132 29.23 0.67 -8.26
C PRO A 132 29.61 1.68 -7.15
N ASP A 133 30.23 1.22 -6.06
CA ASP A 133 30.78 2.04 -4.97
C ASP A 133 32.00 2.89 -5.38
N ARG A 134 32.59 2.61 -6.55
CA ARG A 134 33.77 3.33 -7.08
C ARG A 134 33.45 4.24 -8.28
N LEU A 135 32.16 4.41 -8.61
CA LEU A 135 31.74 5.35 -9.64
C LEU A 135 32.02 6.79 -9.18
N VAL A 136 32.83 7.50 -9.95
CA VAL A 136 33.14 8.93 -9.75
C VAL A 136 32.69 9.73 -10.96
N ASP A 137 31.97 10.83 -10.71
CA ASP A 137 31.59 11.79 -11.75
C ASP A 137 32.73 12.80 -11.94
N ILE A 138 33.25 12.90 -13.16
CA ILE A 138 34.32 13.85 -13.51
C ILE A 138 33.67 15.00 -14.28
N SER A 139 33.57 16.16 -13.64
CA SER A 139 33.06 17.38 -14.25
C SER A 139 34.14 18.46 -14.33
N ARG A 140 34.06 19.31 -15.36
CA ARG A 140 34.94 20.48 -15.50
C ARG A 140 34.33 21.65 -14.74
N ALA A 141 34.97 22.05 -13.64
CA ALA A 141 34.66 23.31 -12.99
C ALA A 141 35.42 24.45 -13.72
N GLU A 142 34.69 25.47 -14.17
CA GLU A 142 35.29 26.77 -14.47
C GLU A 142 35.29 27.60 -13.19
N GLU A 143 36.42 28.25 -12.90
CA GLU A 143 36.61 29.04 -11.68
C GLU A 143 35.49 30.06 -11.47
N GLY A 144 34.80 29.94 -10.34
CA GLY A 144 33.85 30.93 -9.84
C GLY A 144 32.39 30.73 -10.20
N LYS A 145 32.01 29.69 -10.96
CA LYS A 145 30.59 29.36 -11.19
C LYS A 145 30.35 27.86 -11.05
N ALA A 146 29.67 27.48 -9.96
CA ALA A 146 29.05 26.16 -9.87
C ALA A 146 27.97 26.10 -10.95
N PHE A 147 28.24 25.41 -12.07
CA PHE A 147 27.22 25.18 -13.09
C PHE A 147 26.14 24.27 -12.51
N PRO A 148 24.85 24.68 -12.50
CA PRO A 148 23.77 23.90 -11.89
C PRO A 148 23.32 22.69 -12.73
N TYR A 149 23.98 22.39 -13.85
CA TYR A 149 23.66 21.25 -14.71
C TYR A 149 24.96 20.61 -15.25
N ASN A 150 25.27 19.40 -14.80
CA ASN A 150 26.37 18.59 -15.32
C ASN A 150 26.05 18.19 -16.77
N PHE A 151 26.63 18.87 -17.76
CA PHE A 151 26.69 18.35 -19.12
C PHE A 151 27.83 17.34 -19.22
N THR A 152 27.58 16.11 -18.74
CA THR A 152 28.44 14.96 -19.05
C THR A 152 28.34 14.70 -20.55
N THR A 153 29.26 15.30 -21.31
CA THR A 153 29.30 15.11 -22.76
C THR A 153 29.93 13.75 -23.03
N SER A 154 29.11 12.73 -23.29
CA SER A 154 29.57 11.38 -23.65
C SER A 154 30.04 11.26 -25.11
N TYR A 155 30.24 12.39 -25.81
CA TYR A 155 30.79 12.39 -27.17
C TYR A 155 32.28 12.70 -27.16
N PRO A 156 33.09 11.96 -27.94
CA PRO A 156 34.48 12.33 -28.15
C PRO A 156 34.49 13.65 -28.91
N TYR A 157 34.92 14.72 -28.25
CA TYR A 157 35.27 15.97 -28.91
C TYR A 157 36.53 15.68 -29.73
N VAL A 158 36.34 15.18 -30.95
CA VAL A 158 37.38 15.21 -31.97
C VAL A 158 37.53 16.70 -32.30
N ALA A 159 38.47 17.34 -31.62
CA ALA A 159 39.04 18.57 -32.11
C ALA A 159 39.64 18.22 -33.48
N SER A 160 38.88 18.50 -34.54
CA SER A 160 39.46 18.61 -35.86
C SER A 160 40.45 19.76 -35.75
N ASP A 161 41.72 19.41 -35.56
CA ASP A 161 42.84 20.34 -35.57
C ASP A 161 42.91 20.88 -37.00
N GLU A 162 42.10 21.89 -37.27
CA GLU A 162 41.96 22.54 -38.56
C GLU A 162 43.07 23.60 -38.64
N PRO A 163 44.19 23.33 -39.36
CA PRO A 163 45.34 24.23 -39.38
C PRO A 163 45.03 25.60 -39.99
N GLU A 164 43.88 25.76 -40.64
CA GLU A 164 43.42 27.02 -41.22
C GLU A 164 42.85 27.99 -40.18
N ALA A 165 42.20 27.51 -39.12
CA ALA A 165 41.67 28.34 -38.05
C ALA A 165 42.79 29.05 -37.27
N ARG A 166 43.93 28.37 -37.06
CA ARG A 166 45.12 28.94 -36.39
C ARG A 166 45.78 30.04 -37.22
N ARG A 167 45.78 29.93 -38.56
CA ARG A 167 46.31 30.99 -39.45
C ARG A 167 45.43 32.23 -39.47
N ARG A 168 44.10 32.07 -39.42
CA ARG A 168 43.15 33.19 -39.42
C ARG A 168 43.15 34.00 -38.12
N TRP A 169 43.58 33.40 -37.01
CA TRP A 169 43.77 34.11 -35.74
C TRP A 169 45.11 34.85 -35.69
N ASN A 170 46.21 34.20 -36.08
CA ASN A 170 47.53 34.85 -36.12
C ASN A 170 47.65 35.99 -37.15
N GLY A 171 46.87 35.96 -38.24
CA GLY A 171 46.88 37.02 -39.25
C GLY A 171 46.23 38.33 -38.81
N ARG A 172 45.27 38.31 -37.89
CA ARG A 172 44.54 39.53 -37.46
C ARG A 172 45.20 40.29 -36.31
N SER A 173 46.04 39.63 -35.52
CA SER A 173 46.76 40.28 -34.43
C SER A 173 47.97 41.12 -34.90
N ALA A 174 48.43 40.93 -36.14
CA ALA A 174 49.55 41.70 -36.71
C ALA A 174 49.13 43.07 -37.27
N GLU A 175 47.85 43.29 -37.57
CA GLU A 175 47.36 44.55 -38.17
C GLU A 175 46.83 45.57 -37.13
N ALA A 176 46.61 45.16 -35.88
CA ALA A 176 46.08 46.05 -34.83
C ALA A 176 47.15 46.88 -34.09
N GLY A 177 48.42 46.84 -34.52
CA GLY A 177 49.55 47.47 -33.82
C GLY A 177 50.25 48.61 -34.55
N ARG A 178 49.71 49.15 -35.65
CA ARG A 178 50.36 50.25 -36.38
C ARG A 178 49.34 51.19 -37.04
N VAL A 179 48.83 52.15 -36.28
CA VAL A 179 48.43 53.48 -36.78
C VAL A 179 48.73 54.48 -35.65
N ASP A 180 49.50 55.51 -36.01
CA ASP A 180 49.91 56.64 -35.17
C ASP A 180 48.73 57.45 -34.59
#